data_AF-A0A7X0GI61-F1
#
_entry.id   AF-A0A7X0GI61-F1
#
_cell.length_a   1.000
_cell.length_b   1.000
_cell.length_c   1.000
_cell.angle_alpha   90.00
_cell.angle_beta   90.00
_cell.angle_gamma   90.00
#
_symmetry.space_group_name_H-M   'P 1'
#
loop_
_entity.id
_entity.type
_entity.pdbx_description
1 polymer ?
#
loop_
_entity_poly.entity_id
_entity_poly.type
_entity_poly.pdbx_seq_one_letter_code
_entity_poly.pdbx_strand_id
1 'polypeptide(L)'
;MRVRTIRQLLDVGLTLDDARVFLPCLDGDVTAGPASEKGLRVAADRLAVLEARIAAQVAVRDRLATALRPAGVSAHAPAAAPPHQATAALARTVA
;
A
#
# COMPACT_ATOMS: atom_id res chain seq x y z
N MET A 1 -22.01 -2.05 -1.71
CA MET A 1 -20.82 -1.71 -2.53
C MET A 1 -19.87 -0.75 -1.81
N ARG A 2 -20.32 0.44 -1.40
CA ARG A 2 -19.49 1.48 -0.77
C ARG A 2 -18.58 1.04 0.39
N VAL A 3 -19.13 0.34 1.40
CA VAL A 3 -18.35 -0.14 2.56
C VAL A 3 -17.26 -1.13 2.13
N ARG A 4 -17.56 -2.00 1.16
CA ARG A 4 -16.58 -2.96 0.63
C ARG A 4 -15.42 -2.24 -0.07
N THR A 5 -15.71 -1.22 -0.88
CA THR A 5 -14.68 -0.43 -1.55
C THR A 5 -13.82 0.36 -0.55
N ILE A 6 -14.44 0.95 0.48
CA ILE A 6 -13.69 1.63 1.55
C ILE A 6 -12.75 0.64 2.25
N ARG A 7 -13.21 -0.57 2.59
CA ARG A 7 -12.35 -1.60 3.20
C ARG A 7 -11.17 -1.96 2.29
N GLN A 8 -11.38 -2.10 1.00
CA GLN A 8 -10.30 -2.35 0.04
C GLN A 8 -9.27 -1.23 -0.02
N LEU A 9 -9.70 0.04 0.04
CA LEU A 9 -8.78 1.19 0.09
C LEU A 9 -7.94 1.18 1.38
N LEU A 10 -8.55 0.84 2.51
CA LEU A 10 -7.85 0.73 3.78
C LEU A 10 -6.85 -0.45 3.80
N ASP A 11 -7.22 -1.58 3.19
CA ASP A 11 -6.35 -2.77 3.10
C ASP A 11 -5.05 -2.48 2.32
N VAL A 12 -5.08 -1.56 1.34
CA VAL A 12 -3.88 -1.12 0.59
C VAL A 12 -3.13 0.04 1.26
N GLY A 13 -3.53 0.43 2.47
CA GLY A 13 -2.78 1.37 3.30
C GLY A 13 -3.20 2.84 3.19
N LEU A 14 -4.29 3.16 2.46
CA LEU A 14 -4.92 4.48 2.57
C LEU A 14 -5.51 4.66 3.97
N THR A 15 -5.54 5.90 4.44
CA THR A 15 -6.22 6.24 5.69
C THR A 15 -7.72 6.49 5.47
N LEU A 16 -8.49 6.53 6.55
CA LEU A 16 -9.89 6.95 6.48
C LEU A 16 -10.03 8.37 5.94
N ASP A 17 -9.05 9.24 6.17
CA ASP A 17 -9.09 10.62 5.67
C ASP A 17 -8.85 10.66 4.16
N ASP A 18 -7.88 9.89 3.66
CA ASP A 18 -7.64 9.69 2.23
C ASP A 18 -8.90 9.14 1.53
N ALA A 19 -9.56 8.15 2.16
CA ALA A 19 -10.77 7.52 1.63
C ALA A 19 -11.94 8.51 1.46
N ARG A 20 -11.99 9.60 2.23
CA ARG A 20 -13.04 10.63 2.08
C ARG A 20 -12.97 11.34 0.73
N VAL A 21 -11.78 11.46 0.15
CA VAL A 21 -11.57 12.07 -1.18
C VAL A 21 -12.25 11.25 -2.28
N PHE A 22 -12.40 9.94 -2.06
CA PHE A 22 -13.06 9.04 -2.98
C PHE A 22 -14.58 9.03 -2.81
N LEU A 23 -15.14 9.59 -1.73
CA LEU A 23 -16.59 9.54 -1.47
C LEU A 23 -17.41 9.96 -2.70
N PRO A 24 -17.20 11.13 -3.33
CA PRO A 24 -18.00 11.53 -4.51
C PRO A 24 -17.97 10.51 -5.65
N CYS A 25 -16.83 9.82 -5.85
CA CYS A 25 -16.68 8.74 -6.83
C CYS A 25 -17.34 7.43 -6.39
N LEU A 26 -17.56 7.24 -5.09
CA LEU A 26 -18.21 6.08 -4.47
C LEU A 26 -19.74 6.26 -4.29
N ASP A 27 -20.24 7.50 -4.31
CA ASP A 27 -21.68 7.84 -4.43
C ASP A 27 -22.17 7.70 -5.87
N GLY A 28 -21.29 7.90 -6.85
CA GLY A 28 -21.58 7.67 -8.27
C GLY A 28 -21.41 6.20 -8.69
N ASP A 29 -21.72 5.90 -9.94
CA ASP A 29 -21.41 4.59 -10.52
C ASP A 29 -19.89 4.45 -10.70
N VAL A 30 -19.26 3.76 -9.75
CA VAL A 30 -17.81 3.50 -9.70
C VAL A 30 -17.33 2.64 -10.88
N THR A 31 -18.25 2.03 -11.64
CA THR A 31 -17.95 1.24 -12.85
C THR A 31 -18.11 2.05 -14.15
N ALA A 32 -18.69 3.24 -14.09
CA ALA A 32 -19.02 4.05 -15.26
C ALA A 32 -17.94 5.06 -15.69
N GLY A 33 -16.81 5.17 -14.98
CA GLY A 33 -15.78 6.16 -15.30
C GLY A 33 -14.40 5.88 -14.73
N PRO A 34 -13.36 6.51 -15.29
CA PRO A 34 -11.99 6.38 -14.81
C PRO A 34 -11.84 6.88 -13.37
N ALA A 35 -10.82 6.38 -12.67
CA ALA A 35 -10.48 6.87 -11.34
C ALA A 35 -10.26 8.39 -11.38
N SER A 36 -10.77 9.10 -10.37
CA SER A 36 -10.58 10.55 -10.23
C SER A 36 -9.10 10.90 -10.16
N GLU A 37 -8.66 11.90 -10.94
CA GLU A 37 -7.29 12.42 -10.91
C GLU A 37 -6.86 12.81 -9.48
N LYS A 38 -7.79 13.38 -8.71
CA LYS A 38 -7.56 13.73 -7.31
C LYS A 38 -7.31 12.48 -6.45
N GLY A 39 -8.08 11.41 -6.68
CA GLY A 39 -7.90 10.14 -5.98
C GLY A 39 -6.55 9.49 -6.29
N LEU A 40 -6.13 9.52 -7.57
CA LEU A 40 -4.81 9.02 -7.98
C LEU A 40 -3.66 9.79 -7.31
N ARG A 41 -3.79 11.12 -7.21
CA ARG A 41 -2.78 11.95 -6.53
C ARG A 41 -2.66 11.61 -5.05
N VAL A 42 -3.79 11.47 -4.34
CA VAL A 42 -3.80 11.06 -2.93
C VAL A 42 -3.17 9.69 -2.74
N ALA A 43 -3.46 8.72 -3.61
CA ALA A 43 -2.85 7.40 -3.54
C ALA A 43 -1.32 7.44 -3.79
N ALA A 44 -0.87 8.27 -4.73
CA ALA A 44 0.56 8.46 -5.00
C ALA A 44 1.29 9.14 -3.83
N ASP A 45 0.70 10.19 -3.25
CA ASP A 45 1.24 10.86 -2.07
C ASP A 45 1.35 9.89 -0.89
N ARG A 46 0.33 9.04 -0.71
CA ARG A 46 0.32 8.01 0.32
C ARG A 46 1.42 6.97 0.11
N LEU A 47 1.64 6.54 -1.14
CA LEU A 47 2.70 5.61 -1.49
C LEU A 47 4.08 6.20 -1.14
N ALA A 48 4.35 7.46 -1.46
CA ALA A 48 5.59 8.13 -1.13
C ALA A 48 5.87 8.16 0.39
N VAL A 49 4.83 8.37 1.21
CA VAL A 49 4.94 8.29 2.67
C VAL A 49 5.31 6.88 3.15
N LEU A 50 4.73 5.84 2.54
CA LEU A 50 5.04 4.45 2.88
C LEU A 50 6.47 4.09 2.47
N GLU A 51 6.92 4.49 1.28
CA GLU A 51 8.30 4.28 0.82
C GLU A 51 9.31 4.94 1.75
N ALA A 52 9.07 6.18 2.18
CA ALA A 52 9.94 6.88 3.13
C ALA A 52 10.03 6.14 4.48
N ARG A 53 8.91 5.60 4.98
CA ARG A 53 8.88 4.80 6.21
C ARG A 53 9.62 3.48 6.07
N ILE A 54 9.42 2.78 4.96
CA ILE A 54 10.13 1.53 4.65
C ILE A 54 11.64 1.79 4.61
N ALA A 55 12.09 2.84 3.91
CA ALA A 55 13.50 3.20 3.83
C ALA A 55 14.09 3.49 5.23
N ALA A 56 13.37 4.24 6.06
CA ALA A 56 13.79 4.52 7.43
C ALA A 56 13.89 3.24 8.29
N GLN A 57 12.91 2.34 8.18
CA GLN A 57 12.89 1.07 8.90
C GLN A 57 14.00 0.12 8.43
N VAL A 58 14.27 0.05 7.12
CA VAL A 58 15.39 -0.69 6.55
C VAL A 58 16.71 -0.18 7.12
N ALA A 59 16.91 1.14 7.18
CA ALA A 59 18.12 1.71 7.75
C ALA A 59 18.29 1.36 9.24
N VAL A 60 17.20 1.33 10.03
CA VAL A 60 17.23 0.88 11.43
C VAL A 60 17.58 -0.61 11.52
N ARG A 61 16.94 -1.46 10.72
CA ARG A 61 17.21 -2.90 10.64
C ARG A 61 18.68 -3.17 10.35
N ASP A 62 19.26 -2.46 9.38
CA ASP A 62 20.64 -2.69 8.95
C ASP A 62 21.65 -2.23 10.02
N ARG A 63 21.35 -1.14 10.75
CA ARG A 63 22.11 -0.74 11.93
C ARG A 63 22.04 -1.80 13.04
N LEU A 64 20.85 -2.33 13.32
CA LEU A 64 20.67 -3.39 14.31
C LEU A 64 21.42 -4.66 13.90
N ALA A 65 21.30 -5.11 12.65
CA ALA A 65 22.03 -6.26 12.14
C ALA A 65 23.55 -6.07 12.26
N THR A 66 24.04 -4.85 12.02
CA THR A 66 25.45 -4.51 12.23
C THR A 66 25.86 -4.62 13.69
N ALA A 67 25.05 -4.12 14.63
CA ALA A 67 25.34 -4.21 16.06
C ALA A 67 25.34 -5.65 16.59
N LEU A 68 24.58 -6.55 15.96
CA LEU A 68 24.49 -7.97 16.37
C LEU A 68 25.62 -8.85 15.83
N ARG A 69 26.35 -8.42 14.78
CA ARG A 69 27.44 -9.21 14.16
C ARG A 69 28.50 -9.72 15.16
N PRO A 70 29.01 -8.91 16.12
CA PRO A 70 30.01 -9.38 17.08
C PRO A 70 29.49 -10.48 18.02
N ALA A 71 28.18 -10.57 18.22
CA ALA A 71 27.56 -11.60 19.06
C ALA A 71 27.35 -12.94 18.33
N GLY A 72 27.77 -13.06 17.06
CA GLY A 72 27.54 -14.25 16.24
C GLY A 72 26.08 -14.47 15.83
N VAL A 73 25.20 -13.50 16.12
CA VAL A 73 23.79 -13.54 15.71
C VAL A 73 23.67 -12.99 14.31
N SER A 74 23.47 -13.87 13.34
CA SER A 74 23.06 -13.46 11.99
C SER A 74 21.59 -13.03 12.01
N ALA A 75 21.30 -11.88 11.40
CA ALA A 75 19.92 -11.43 11.23
C ALA A 75 19.10 -12.53 10.56
N HIS A 76 17.88 -12.76 11.04
CA HIS A 76 16.93 -13.64 10.36
C HIS A 76 16.79 -13.14 8.92
N ALA A 77 17.24 -13.95 7.95
CA ALA A 77 17.02 -13.66 6.54
C ALA A 77 15.50 -13.48 6.39
N PRO A 78 15.02 -12.34 5.84
CA PRO A 78 13.60 -12.16 5.66
C PRO A 78 13.11 -13.35 4.83
N ALA A 79 12.16 -14.12 5.38
CA ALA A 79 11.41 -15.08 4.59
C ALA A 79 10.97 -14.35 3.32
N ALA A 80 11.39 -14.86 2.15
CA ALA A 80 11.07 -14.28 0.86
C ALA A 80 9.58 -13.88 0.90
N ALA A 81 9.30 -12.60 0.71
CA ALA A 81 7.97 -12.06 0.96
C ALA A 81 6.92 -12.93 0.25
N PRO A 82 5.87 -13.43 0.95
CA PRO A 82 4.85 -14.22 0.31
C PRO A 82 4.18 -13.39 -0.78
N PRO A 83 3.77 -14.00 -1.91
CA PRO A 83 3.26 -13.30 -3.09
C PRO A 83 1.85 -12.71 -2.84
N HIS A 84 1.76 -11.64 -2.04
CA HIS A 84 0.59 -10.76 -2.04
C HIS A 84 0.55 -9.84 -3.28
N GLN A 85 1.48 -10.05 -4.22
CA GLN A 85 1.59 -9.37 -5.52
C GLN A 85 0.81 -10.06 -6.68
N ALA A 86 0.22 -11.25 -6.48
CA ALA A 86 -0.44 -11.98 -7.58
C ALA A 86 -1.97 -11.75 -7.71
N THR A 87 -2.61 -11.08 -6.75
CA THR A 87 -4.08 -10.89 -6.69
C THR A 87 -4.56 -9.51 -7.15
N ALA A 88 -3.90 -8.90 -8.15
CA ALA A 88 -4.47 -7.83 -8.96
C ALA A 88 -4.83 -8.29 -10.39
N ALA A 89 -5.01 -9.61 -10.59
CA ALA A 89 -5.50 -10.23 -11.82
C ALA A 89 -7.01 -9.98 -12.12
N LEU A 90 -7.57 -8.85 -11.68
CA LEU A 90 -8.97 -8.44 -11.90
C LEU A 90 -9.08 -7.05 -12.56
N ALA A 91 -8.08 -6.63 -13.33
CA ALA A 91 -8.22 -5.59 -14.37
C ALA A 91 -8.47 -6.21 -15.77
N ARG A 92 -9.15 -7.35 -15.83
CA ARG A 92 -9.85 -7.83 -17.04
C ARG A 92 -11.27 -7.24 -16.91
N THR A 93 -11.71 -6.31 -17.75
CA THR A 93 -12.04 -6.55 -19.16
C THR A 93 -12.00 -5.22 -19.93
N VAL A 94 -11.03 -5.05 -20.83
CA VAL A 94 -11.11 -4.12 -21.95
C VAL A 94 -11.06 -4.98 -23.22
N ALA A 95 -12.25 -5.24 -23.74
CA ALA A 95 -12.58 -5.51 -25.14
C ALA A 95 -14.10 -5.43 -25.26
#